data_AF-A0A2E9BBJ8-F1
#
_entry.id   AF-A0A2E9BBJ8-F1
#
_cell.length_a   1.000
_cell.length_b   1.000
_cell.length_c   1.000
_cell.angle_alpha   90.00
_cell.angle_beta   90.00
_cell.angle_gamma   90.00
#
_symmetry.space_group_name_H-M   'P 1'
#
loop_
_entity.id
_entity.type
_entity.pdbx_description
1 polymer ?
#
loop_
_entity_poly.entity_id
_entity_poly.type
_entity_poly.pdbx_seq_one_letter_code
_entity_poly.pdbx_strand_id
1 'polypeptide(L)'
;MKIQIVENEQLQGIELYFDEKPNAEKIDKLKSLGYRFHRGKACWYIKAKNHQKNIVEIMEAEEGVGVTIKEVIEKASREAYKVAESKIEELEGQVNHIITDGGGQVVGSLPDLCGGAWAKFVANTPKNRSLVKYIKAHGKNQGFSDTWVFETEAGSVRMGKGYPSGFTLSPSLPMTQMKTPTTQGIGAFVNAMNNEGFDMYTYSYLD
;
A
#
# COMPACT_ATOMS: atom_id res chain seq x y z
N MET A 1 -24.27 3.93 -7.93
CA MET A 1 -24.27 3.06 -6.75
C MET A 1 -23.05 3.28 -5.86
N LYS A 2 -23.28 3.66 -4.61
CA LYS A 2 -22.32 3.83 -3.51
C LYS A 2 -22.70 2.88 -2.38
N ILE A 3 -21.73 2.16 -1.82
CA ILE A 3 -21.89 1.47 -0.53
C ILE A 3 -21.43 2.32 0.63
N GLN A 4 -22.26 2.34 1.67
CA GLN A 4 -21.86 2.69 3.02
C GLN A 4 -21.67 1.41 3.85
N ILE A 5 -20.47 1.25 4.41
CA ILE A 5 -20.13 0.13 5.30
C ILE A 5 -20.21 0.63 6.74
N VAL A 6 -20.99 -0.08 7.56
CA VAL A 6 -21.15 0.23 8.99
C VAL A 6 -20.79 -1.00 9.80
N GLU A 7 -19.85 -0.86 10.73
CA GLU A 7 -19.61 -1.88 11.76
C GLU A 7 -20.73 -1.78 12.80
N ASN A 8 -21.50 -2.85 12.96
CA ASN A 8 -22.53 -2.95 13.99
C ASN A 8 -21.91 -3.59 15.23
N GLU A 9 -21.47 -2.74 16.15
CA GLU A 9 -20.84 -3.15 17.42
C GLU A 9 -21.79 -3.96 18.31
N GLN A 10 -23.10 -3.64 18.29
CA GLN A 10 -24.12 -4.31 19.11
C GLN A 10 -24.39 -5.75 18.66
N LEU A 11 -24.38 -5.99 17.35
CA LEU A 11 -24.64 -7.31 16.76
C LEU A 11 -23.36 -8.01 16.27
N GLN A 12 -22.19 -7.46 16.59
CA GLN A 12 -20.87 -7.97 16.18
C GLN A 12 -20.86 -8.39 14.71
N GLY A 13 -21.10 -7.45 13.80
CA GLY A 13 -21.19 -7.72 12.38
C GLY A 13 -21.02 -6.48 11.52
N ILE A 14 -21.18 -6.64 10.21
CA ILE A 14 -21.10 -5.54 9.25
C ILE A 14 -22.41 -5.42 8.51
N GLU A 15 -22.83 -4.18 8.33
CA GLU A 15 -23.97 -3.77 7.53
C GLU A 15 -23.47 -3.02 6.29
N LEU A 16 -24.01 -3.37 5.13
CA LEU A 16 -23.80 -2.68 3.87
C LEU A 16 -25.10 -2.03 3.45
N TYR A 17 -25.05 -0.72 3.26
CA TYR A 17 -26.13 0.08 2.72
C TYR A 17 -25.78 0.46 1.30
N PHE A 18 -26.74 0.26 0.40
CA PHE A 18 -26.60 0.66 -0.99
C PHE A 18 -27.58 1.81 -1.23
N ASP A 19 -27.11 2.88 -1.87
CA ASP A 19 -27.95 4.00 -2.31
C ASP A 19 -28.96 3.59 -3.40
N GLU A 20 -28.64 2.55 -4.16
CA GLU A 20 -29.45 1.97 -5.22
C GLU A 20 -29.49 0.44 -5.09
N LYS A 21 -30.52 -0.20 -5.64
CA LYS A 21 -30.64 -1.66 -5.58
C LYS A 21 -29.47 -2.32 -6.33
N PRO A 22 -28.70 -3.23 -5.71
CA PRO A 22 -27.63 -3.96 -6.40
C PRO A 22 -28.18 -4.81 -7.54
N ASN A 23 -27.38 -4.95 -8.61
CA ASN A 23 -27.71 -5.84 -9.73
C ASN A 23 -27.67 -7.32 -9.30
N ALA A 24 -28.19 -8.22 -10.14
CA ALA A 24 -28.32 -9.65 -9.83
C ALA A 24 -26.97 -10.32 -9.49
N GLU A 25 -25.91 -9.99 -10.25
CA GLU A 25 -24.56 -10.51 -10.04
C GLU A 25 -24.00 -10.13 -8.66
N LYS A 26 -24.12 -8.86 -8.28
CA LYS A 26 -23.72 -8.38 -6.94
C LYS A 26 -24.54 -9.02 -5.84
N ILE A 27 -25.85 -9.20 -6.04
CA ILE A 27 -26.72 -9.90 -5.09
C ILE A 27 -26.24 -11.34 -4.87
N ASP A 28 -25.89 -12.06 -5.93
CA ASP A 28 -25.47 -13.45 -5.83
C ASP A 28 -24.07 -13.58 -5.20
N LYS A 29 -23.17 -12.63 -5.51
CA LYS A 29 -21.88 -12.51 -4.82
C LYS A 29 -22.05 -12.21 -3.32
N LEU A 30 -22.93 -11.29 -2.93
CA LEU A 30 -23.23 -11.01 -1.52
C LEU A 30 -23.73 -12.26 -0.80
N LYS A 31 -24.64 -13.03 -1.42
CA LYS A 31 -25.12 -14.29 -0.85
C LYS A 31 -24.01 -15.34 -0.72
N SER A 32 -23.14 -15.48 -1.73
CA SER A 32 -22.03 -16.44 -1.73
C SER A 32 -21.01 -16.09 -0.64
N LEU A 33 -20.83 -14.81 -0.35
CA LEU A 33 -20.03 -14.29 0.76
C LEU A 33 -20.74 -14.40 2.12
N GLY A 34 -21.95 -14.94 2.18
CA GLY A 34 -22.67 -15.17 3.44
C GLY A 34 -23.45 -13.97 3.95
N TYR A 35 -23.55 -12.87 3.19
CA TYR A 35 -24.43 -11.75 3.55
C TYR A 35 -25.89 -12.16 3.42
N ARG A 36 -26.73 -11.55 4.27
CA ARG A 36 -28.18 -11.72 4.29
C ARG A 36 -28.85 -10.36 4.29
N PHE A 37 -29.86 -10.20 3.45
CA PHE A 37 -30.61 -8.94 3.37
C PHE A 37 -31.55 -8.81 4.57
N HIS A 38 -31.37 -7.73 5.34
CA HIS A 38 -32.19 -7.38 6.48
C HIS A 38 -33.28 -6.38 6.06
N ARG A 39 -34.52 -6.87 5.88
CA ARG A 39 -35.65 -6.09 5.36
C ARG A 39 -35.96 -4.82 6.16
N GLY A 40 -35.94 -4.90 7.50
CA GLY A 40 -36.34 -3.77 8.35
C GLY A 40 -35.38 -2.56 8.32
N LYS A 41 -34.10 -2.79 7.99
CA LYS A 41 -33.06 -1.76 7.88
C LYS A 41 -32.68 -1.48 6.42
N ALA A 42 -33.21 -2.27 5.49
CA ALA A 42 -32.83 -2.29 4.09
C ALA A 42 -31.31 -2.39 3.85
N CYS A 43 -30.60 -3.25 4.61
CA CYS A 43 -29.16 -3.42 4.51
C CYS A 43 -28.76 -4.89 4.32
N TRP A 44 -27.56 -5.13 3.82
CA TRP A 44 -26.96 -6.46 3.77
C TRP A 44 -26.07 -6.68 4.97
N TYR A 45 -26.31 -7.75 5.74
CA TYR A 45 -25.64 -8.01 7.00
C TYR A 45 -24.85 -9.33 7.01
N ILE A 46 -23.69 -9.33 7.65
CA ILE A 46 -22.93 -10.54 7.99
C ILE A 46 -22.37 -10.47 9.42
N LYS A 47 -22.27 -11.62 10.10
CA LYS A 47 -21.63 -11.74 11.43
C LYS A 47 -20.10 -11.65 11.36
N ALA A 48 -19.50 -11.09 12.41
CA ALA A 48 -18.05 -10.86 12.52
C ALA A 48 -17.19 -12.13 12.56
N LYS A 49 -17.73 -13.34 12.65
CA LYS A 49 -16.88 -14.54 12.53
C LYS A 49 -16.37 -14.79 11.11
N ASN A 50 -16.97 -14.15 10.09
CA ASN A 50 -16.75 -14.49 8.67
C ASN A 50 -16.31 -13.30 7.79
N HIS A 51 -16.03 -12.12 8.34
CA HIS A 51 -16.06 -10.86 7.59
C HIS A 51 -14.73 -10.34 7.01
N GLN A 52 -13.56 -10.79 7.51
CA GLN A 52 -12.28 -10.13 7.19
C GLN A 52 -11.84 -10.27 5.72
N LYS A 53 -12.17 -11.39 5.05
CA LYS A 53 -11.91 -11.56 3.61
C LYS A 53 -12.98 -10.92 2.72
N ASN A 54 -14.23 -10.91 3.19
CA ASN A 54 -15.37 -10.60 2.33
C ASN A 54 -15.56 -9.11 2.08
N ILE A 55 -15.13 -8.22 2.98
CA ILE A 55 -15.21 -6.76 2.77
C ILE A 55 -14.32 -6.34 1.60
N VAL A 56 -13.11 -6.92 1.49
CA VAL A 56 -12.16 -6.61 0.42
C VAL A 56 -12.78 -6.98 -0.93
N GLU A 57 -13.34 -8.19 -1.05
CA GLU A 57 -13.99 -8.65 -2.29
C GLU A 57 -15.23 -7.83 -2.68
N ILE A 58 -15.95 -7.26 -1.70
CA ILE A 58 -17.13 -6.41 -1.97
C ILE A 58 -16.71 -5.00 -2.39
N MET A 59 -15.67 -4.44 -1.77
CA MET A 59 -15.08 -3.18 -2.22
C MET A 59 -14.55 -3.31 -3.65
N GLU A 60 -13.91 -4.44 -3.99
CA GLU A 60 -13.48 -4.75 -5.35
C GLU A 60 -14.66 -4.90 -6.34
N ALA A 61 -15.80 -5.43 -5.90
CA ALA A 61 -17.01 -5.57 -6.74
C ALA A 61 -17.81 -4.27 -6.91
N GLU A 62 -17.69 -3.31 -6.00
CA GLU A 62 -18.27 -1.96 -6.10
C GLU A 62 -17.58 -1.11 -7.14
N GLU A 63 -16.26 -1.23 -7.25
CA GLU A 63 -15.38 -0.50 -8.16
C GLU A 63 -15.43 -1.03 -9.60
N GLY A 64 -16.64 -1.25 -10.11
CA GLY A 64 -16.88 -1.11 -11.54
C GLY A 64 -16.62 0.34 -11.91
N VAL A 65 -15.45 0.60 -12.52
CA VAL A 65 -14.80 1.90 -12.83
C VAL A 65 -13.95 2.51 -11.69
N GLY A 66 -13.36 1.69 -10.81
CA GLY A 66 -12.29 2.10 -9.89
C GLY A 66 -11.09 1.16 -9.98
N VAL A 67 -9.87 1.69 -9.80
CA VAL A 67 -8.63 0.90 -9.80
C VAL A 67 -8.53 0.16 -8.47
N THR A 68 -8.44 -1.17 -8.50
CA THR A 68 -8.34 -2.01 -7.29
C THR A 68 -7.08 -1.70 -6.47
N ILE A 69 -7.06 -2.00 -5.15
CA ILE A 69 -5.85 -1.80 -4.31
C ILE A 69 -4.63 -2.50 -4.92
N LYS A 70 -4.82 -3.69 -5.51
CA LYS A 70 -3.76 -4.39 -6.24
C LYS A 70 -3.21 -3.53 -7.37
N GLU A 71 -4.07 -3.07 -8.26
CA GLU A 71 -3.71 -2.28 -9.43
C GLU A 71 -3.13 -0.91 -9.06
N VAL A 72 -3.53 -0.35 -7.92
CA VAL A 72 -2.92 0.85 -7.36
C VAL A 72 -1.49 0.54 -6.90
N ILE A 73 -1.27 -0.54 -6.14
CA ILE A 73 0.08 -0.94 -5.66
C ILE A 73 1.00 -1.28 -6.84
N GLU A 74 0.66 -2.29 -7.65
CA GLU A 74 0.52 -2.08 -9.10
C GLU A 74 1.33 -0.97 -9.80
N LYS A 75 0.53 0.00 -10.21
CA LYS A 75 0.90 1.24 -10.86
C LYS A 75 1.94 2.01 -10.04
N ALA A 76 1.74 2.15 -8.73
CA ALA A 76 2.66 2.89 -7.86
C ALA A 76 4.07 2.26 -7.85
N SER A 77 4.19 0.94 -7.81
CA SER A 77 5.46 0.21 -7.87
C SER A 77 6.14 0.38 -9.23
N ARG A 78 5.39 0.31 -10.34
CA ARG A 78 5.94 0.55 -11.69
C ARG A 78 6.44 1.98 -11.85
N GLU A 79 5.68 2.97 -11.37
CA GLU A 79 6.10 4.38 -11.40
C GLU A 79 7.36 4.61 -10.56
N ALA A 80 7.42 4.02 -9.37
CA ALA A 80 8.58 4.08 -8.49
C ALA A 80 9.84 3.48 -9.15
N TYR A 81 9.71 2.30 -9.76
CA TYR A 81 10.79 1.62 -10.46
C TYR A 81 11.31 2.46 -11.63
N LYS A 82 10.40 2.94 -12.48
CA LYS A 82 10.75 3.77 -13.65
C LYS A 82 11.52 5.04 -13.26
N VAL A 83 11.08 5.73 -12.20
CA VAL A 83 11.74 6.95 -11.73
C VAL A 83 13.12 6.63 -11.14
N ALA A 84 13.22 5.56 -10.35
CA ALA A 84 14.51 5.14 -9.79
C ALA A 84 15.50 4.75 -10.89
N GLU A 85 15.08 3.92 -11.85
CA GLU A 85 15.90 3.46 -12.98
C GLU A 85 16.40 4.63 -13.84
N SER A 86 15.51 5.54 -14.23
CA SER A 86 15.91 6.73 -14.98
C SER A 86 16.92 7.60 -14.22
N LYS A 87 16.82 7.66 -12.89
CA LYS A 87 17.80 8.41 -12.09
C LYS A 87 19.14 7.68 -11.97
N ILE A 88 19.15 6.35 -11.98
CA ILE A 88 20.37 5.56 -12.02
C ILE A 88 21.11 5.82 -13.33
N GLU A 89 20.42 5.74 -14.46
CA GLU A 89 20.99 6.03 -15.78
C GLU A 89 21.59 7.43 -15.86
N GLU A 90 20.93 8.43 -15.25
CA GLU A 90 21.46 9.80 -15.19
C GLU A 90 22.77 9.91 -14.39
N LEU A 91 22.91 9.12 -13.32
CA LEU A 91 24.05 9.13 -12.42
C LEU A 91 25.21 8.25 -12.90
N GLU A 92 25.00 7.38 -13.90
CA GLU A 92 26.06 6.52 -14.43
C GLU A 92 27.25 7.34 -14.92
N GLY A 93 28.44 6.99 -14.42
CA GLY A 93 29.69 7.66 -14.75
C GLY A 93 29.91 9.02 -14.07
N GLN A 94 28.97 9.50 -13.25
CA GLN A 94 29.16 10.72 -12.46
C GLN A 94 29.94 10.46 -11.18
N VAL A 95 30.71 11.45 -10.72
CA VAL A 95 31.34 11.45 -9.40
C VAL A 95 30.86 12.67 -8.64
N ASN A 96 29.99 12.47 -7.66
CA ASN A 96 29.37 13.54 -6.89
C ASN A 96 29.87 13.61 -5.45
N HIS A 97 30.42 12.50 -4.94
CA HIS A 97 30.92 12.41 -3.57
C HIS A 97 32.35 11.87 -3.55
N ILE A 98 33.23 12.55 -2.83
CA ILE A 98 34.59 12.11 -2.54
C ILE A 98 34.62 11.57 -1.12
N ILE A 99 35.18 10.38 -0.94
CA ILE A 99 35.34 9.74 0.36
C ILE A 99 36.76 10.04 0.84
N THR A 100 36.89 10.62 2.04
CA THR A 100 38.17 10.85 2.69
C THR A 100 38.29 10.02 3.97
N ASP A 101 39.52 9.62 4.33
CA ASP A 101 39.80 9.04 5.63
C ASP A 101 39.82 10.11 6.75
N GLY A 102 40.08 9.68 7.99
CA GLY A 102 40.17 10.58 9.15
C GLY A 102 41.35 11.57 9.11
N GLY A 103 42.31 11.38 8.19
CA GLY A 103 43.41 12.29 7.91
C GLY A 103 43.13 13.24 6.74
N GLY A 104 41.96 13.14 6.10
CA GLY A 104 41.58 13.95 4.93
C GLY A 104 42.14 13.43 3.60
N GLN A 105 42.76 12.24 3.56
CA GLN A 105 43.22 11.64 2.31
C GLN A 105 42.04 11.03 1.55
N VAL A 106 41.97 11.27 0.24
CA VAL A 106 40.94 10.67 -0.62
C VAL A 106 41.18 9.15 -0.72
N VAL A 107 40.18 8.37 -0.31
CA VAL A 107 40.18 6.90 -0.33
C VAL A 107 39.14 6.31 -1.29
N GLY A 108 38.29 7.14 -1.89
CA GLY A 108 37.32 6.68 -2.87
C GLY A 108 36.41 7.78 -3.38
N SER A 109 35.48 7.40 -4.24
CA SER A 109 34.47 8.29 -4.80
C SER A 109 33.20 7.53 -5.15
N LEU A 110 32.05 8.19 -5.02
CA LEU A 110 30.74 7.62 -5.35
C LEU A 110 29.91 8.59 -6.22
N PRO A 111 29.07 8.04 -7.12
CA PRO A 111 28.08 8.83 -7.86
C PRO A 111 26.97 9.38 -6.96
N ASP A 112 26.70 8.74 -5.81
CA ASP A 112 25.63 9.11 -4.88
C ASP A 112 25.96 8.61 -3.47
N LEU A 113 25.27 9.15 -2.46
CA LEU A 113 25.39 8.66 -1.08
C LEU A 113 24.69 7.30 -0.92
N CYS A 114 25.19 6.53 0.04
CA CYS A 114 24.46 5.36 0.50
C CYS A 114 23.25 5.79 1.36
N GLY A 115 22.09 5.14 1.20
CA GLY A 115 20.94 5.43 2.06
C GLY A 115 19.62 4.82 1.59
N GLY A 116 18.64 4.79 2.50
CA GLY A 116 17.30 4.26 2.25
C GLY A 116 16.20 5.31 2.41
N ALA A 117 15.07 5.07 1.73
CA ALA A 117 13.84 5.82 1.92
C ALA A 117 12.64 4.87 2.02
N TRP A 118 11.61 5.33 2.73
CA TRP A 118 10.38 4.58 2.91
C TRP A 118 9.18 5.53 2.94
N ALA A 119 8.03 5.00 2.55
CA ALA A 119 6.77 5.70 2.72
C ALA A 119 6.19 5.39 4.10
N LYS A 120 5.67 6.40 4.78
CA LYS A 120 5.00 6.27 6.08
C LYS A 120 3.53 6.65 5.95
N PHE A 121 2.68 6.02 6.74
CA PHE A 121 1.28 6.37 6.83
C PHE A 121 0.65 5.93 8.15
N VAL A 122 -0.46 6.57 8.53
CA VAL A 122 -1.27 6.20 9.71
C VAL A 122 -2.47 5.37 9.26
N ALA A 123 -2.77 4.28 9.96
CA ALA A 123 -3.91 3.41 9.63
C ALA A 123 -5.27 3.96 10.13
N ASN A 124 -5.41 5.27 10.32
CA ASN A 124 -6.63 5.88 10.85
C ASN A 124 -7.60 6.37 9.76
N THR A 125 -7.17 6.43 8.51
CA THR A 125 -8.07 6.72 7.39
C THR A 125 -8.72 5.43 6.86
N PRO A 126 -9.97 5.47 6.36
CA PRO A 126 -10.62 4.30 5.77
C PRO A 126 -9.79 3.64 4.67
N LYS A 127 -9.21 4.43 3.74
CA LYS A 127 -8.36 3.92 2.66
C LYS A 127 -7.09 3.24 3.18
N ASN A 128 -6.37 3.86 4.11
CA ASN A 128 -5.17 3.25 4.68
C ASN A 128 -5.48 1.99 5.50
N ARG A 129 -6.65 1.92 6.17
CA ARG A 129 -7.10 0.67 6.81
C ARG A 129 -7.32 -0.44 5.79
N SER A 130 -7.97 -0.14 4.66
CA SER A 130 -8.18 -1.10 3.59
C SER A 130 -6.85 -1.58 2.99
N LEU A 131 -5.88 -0.68 2.81
CA LEU A 131 -4.52 -1.04 2.38
C LEU A 131 -3.85 -2.02 3.35
N VAL A 132 -3.86 -1.71 4.65
CA VAL A 132 -3.27 -2.58 5.67
C VAL A 132 -3.96 -3.94 5.68
N LYS A 133 -5.29 -3.97 5.64
CA LYS A 133 -6.06 -5.22 5.60
C LYS A 133 -5.72 -6.03 4.35
N TYR A 134 -5.64 -5.39 3.19
CA TYR A 134 -5.28 -6.01 1.93
C TYR A 134 -3.88 -6.64 1.98
N ILE A 135 -2.86 -5.86 2.35
CA ILE A 135 -1.48 -6.37 2.41
C ILE A 135 -1.35 -7.50 3.43
N LYS A 136 -2.06 -7.44 4.57
CA LYS A 136 -2.07 -8.55 5.55
C LYS A 136 -2.74 -9.81 5.03
N ALA A 137 -3.76 -9.68 4.18
CA ALA A 137 -4.51 -10.80 3.62
C ALA A 137 -3.77 -11.46 2.44
N HIS A 138 -3.03 -10.68 1.65
CA HIS A 138 -2.43 -11.12 0.38
C HIS A 138 -0.88 -11.19 0.42
N GLY A 139 -0.24 -10.52 1.38
CA GLY A 139 1.21 -10.56 1.56
C GLY A 139 1.68 -11.74 2.40
N LYS A 140 2.90 -12.20 2.14
CA LYS A 140 3.58 -13.23 2.94
C LYS A 140 4.14 -12.60 4.21
N ASN A 141 3.80 -13.16 5.37
CA ASN A 141 4.41 -12.77 6.64
C ASN A 141 5.80 -13.41 6.77
N GLN A 142 6.82 -12.59 7.01
CA GLN A 142 8.24 -13.03 7.10
C GLN A 142 8.67 -13.49 8.50
N GLY A 143 7.74 -13.64 9.46
CA GLY A 143 7.98 -14.34 10.74
C GLY A 143 8.80 -13.56 11.78
N PHE A 144 9.65 -12.62 11.34
CA PHE A 144 10.34 -11.67 12.19
C PHE A 144 9.80 -10.26 11.89
N SER A 145 9.30 -9.55 12.91
CA SER A 145 8.99 -8.10 12.91
C SER A 145 7.65 -7.57 12.34
N ASP A 146 6.50 -8.25 12.49
CA ASP A 146 5.19 -7.72 12.01
C ASP A 146 5.30 -7.14 10.59
N THR A 147 5.94 -7.91 9.71
CA THR A 147 6.30 -7.47 8.36
C THR A 147 5.66 -8.38 7.32
N TRP A 148 4.97 -7.76 6.37
CA TRP A 148 4.29 -8.40 5.24
C TRP A 148 4.98 -8.01 3.93
N VAL A 149 5.19 -8.99 3.06
CA VAL A 149 5.74 -8.76 1.73
C VAL A 149 4.67 -9.08 0.70
N PHE A 150 4.28 -8.07 -0.08
CA PHE A 150 3.34 -8.18 -1.17
C PHE A 150 4.11 -8.20 -2.49
N GLU A 151 3.93 -9.24 -3.31
CA GLU A 151 4.60 -9.33 -4.61
C GLU A 151 3.86 -8.48 -5.65
N THR A 152 4.64 -7.83 -6.51
CA THR A 152 4.17 -7.00 -7.63
C THR A 152 4.88 -7.42 -8.92
N GLU A 153 4.40 -7.01 -10.08
CA GLU A 153 5.10 -7.22 -11.35
C GLU A 153 6.47 -6.51 -11.37
N ALA A 154 6.56 -5.34 -10.72
CA ALA A 154 7.78 -4.53 -10.64
C ALA A 154 8.74 -4.94 -9.50
N GLY A 155 8.46 -6.02 -8.77
CA GLY A 155 9.25 -6.45 -7.61
C GLY A 155 8.36 -6.79 -6.42
N SER A 156 8.62 -6.20 -5.26
CA SER A 156 7.79 -6.42 -4.07
C SER A 156 7.57 -5.14 -3.29
N VAL A 157 6.53 -5.08 -2.47
CA VAL A 157 6.29 -4.02 -1.50
C VAL A 157 6.28 -4.61 -0.11
N ARG A 158 7.22 -4.15 0.72
CA ARG A 158 7.31 -4.54 2.12
C ARG A 158 6.51 -3.57 2.97
N MET A 159 5.57 -4.08 3.75
CA MET A 159 4.86 -3.35 4.79
C MET A 159 5.36 -3.78 6.17
N GLY A 160 5.90 -2.85 6.94
CA GLY A 160 6.30 -3.08 8.33
C GLY A 160 5.50 -2.23 9.30
N LYS A 161 5.43 -2.66 10.56
CA LYS A 161 5.00 -1.78 11.65
C LYS A 161 6.08 -0.71 11.86
N GLY A 162 5.71 0.56 11.71
CA GLY A 162 6.63 1.68 11.87
C GLY A 162 6.64 2.19 13.30
N TYR A 163 5.93 3.28 13.53
CA TYR A 163 5.77 3.96 14.83
C TYR A 163 4.43 3.58 15.48
N PRO A 164 4.12 4.01 16.72
CA PRO A 164 2.83 3.71 17.36
C PRO A 164 1.66 4.10 16.45
N SER A 165 0.87 3.11 16.04
CA SER A 165 -0.27 3.24 15.09
C SER A 165 0.08 3.55 13.62
N GLY A 166 1.36 3.56 13.26
CA GLY A 166 1.86 3.84 11.91
C GLY A 166 2.50 2.63 11.22
N PHE A 167 2.53 2.68 9.90
CA PHE A 167 3.12 1.66 9.05
C PHE A 167 4.14 2.28 8.09
N THR A 168 5.09 1.46 7.68
CA THR A 168 6.03 1.76 6.60
C THR A 168 5.72 0.92 5.38
N LEU A 169 5.85 1.49 4.19
CA LEU A 169 5.82 0.80 2.90
C LEU A 169 7.12 1.07 2.16
N SER A 170 7.73 0.00 1.68
CA SER A 170 8.98 0.05 0.92
C SER A 170 8.85 -0.83 -0.31
N PRO A 171 8.58 -0.26 -1.50
CA PRO A 171 8.81 -0.96 -2.75
C PRO A 171 10.27 -1.38 -2.88
N SER A 172 10.49 -2.54 -3.50
CA SER A 172 11.80 -3.09 -3.83
C SER A 172 12.29 -2.40 -5.11
N LEU A 173 13.14 -1.39 -4.94
CA LEU A 173 13.72 -0.62 -6.03
C LEU A 173 15.09 -1.19 -6.45
N PRO A 174 15.51 -1.01 -7.71
CA PRO A 174 16.81 -1.45 -8.17
C PRO A 174 17.91 -0.69 -7.41
N MET A 175 18.84 -1.43 -6.82
CA MET A 175 19.95 -0.97 -5.97
C MET A 175 19.56 -0.13 -4.74
N THR A 176 19.09 -0.83 -3.71
CA THR A 176 18.73 -0.35 -2.35
C THR A 176 19.82 0.42 -1.58
N GLN A 177 20.96 0.69 -2.20
CA GLN A 177 22.06 1.42 -1.60
C GLN A 177 22.12 2.88 -2.06
N MET A 178 21.68 3.27 -3.27
CA MET A 178 21.80 4.67 -3.69
C MET A 178 20.65 5.53 -3.16
N LYS A 179 20.97 6.59 -2.41
CA LYS A 179 19.99 7.42 -1.70
C LYS A 179 19.06 8.18 -2.65
N THR A 180 19.61 8.84 -3.66
CA THR A 180 18.89 9.74 -4.56
C THR A 180 17.87 9.00 -5.43
N PRO A 181 18.24 7.93 -6.18
CA PRO A 181 17.26 7.10 -6.90
C PRO A 181 16.20 6.51 -5.99
N THR A 182 16.60 5.99 -4.82
CA THR A 182 15.66 5.40 -3.85
C THR A 182 14.65 6.45 -3.36
N THR A 183 15.11 7.65 -3.00
CA THR A 183 14.25 8.73 -2.50
C THR A 183 13.27 9.20 -3.58
N GLN A 184 13.72 9.35 -4.82
CA GLN A 184 12.86 9.75 -5.93
C GLN A 184 11.83 8.67 -6.29
N GLY A 185 12.24 7.40 -6.35
CA GLY A 185 11.34 6.28 -6.56
C GLY A 185 10.27 6.17 -5.48
N ILE A 186 10.65 6.30 -4.20
CA ILE A 186 9.71 6.33 -3.07
C ILE A 186 8.77 7.54 -3.14
N GLY A 187 9.28 8.70 -3.57
CA GLY A 187 8.45 9.88 -3.83
C GLY A 187 7.39 9.64 -4.91
N ALA A 188 7.78 9.02 -6.02
CA ALA A 188 6.86 8.63 -7.08
C ALA A 188 5.80 7.63 -6.59
N PHE A 189 6.21 6.63 -5.81
CA PHE A 189 5.29 5.68 -5.17
C PHE A 189 4.24 6.40 -4.31
N VAL A 190 4.70 7.30 -3.42
CA VAL A 190 3.81 8.06 -2.53
C VAL A 190 2.84 8.94 -3.32
N ASN A 191 3.32 9.62 -4.36
CA ASN A 191 2.47 10.45 -5.21
C ASN A 191 1.40 9.62 -5.94
N ALA A 192 1.78 8.46 -6.47
CA ALA A 192 0.86 7.54 -7.13
C ALA A 192 -0.24 7.06 -6.18
N MET A 193 0.14 6.65 -4.96
CA MET A 193 -0.81 6.23 -3.92
C MET A 193 -1.71 7.40 -3.49
N ASN A 194 -1.15 8.59 -3.27
CA ASN A 194 -1.92 9.76 -2.83
C ASN A 194 -2.92 10.24 -3.90
N ASN A 195 -2.58 10.12 -5.19
CA ASN A 195 -3.52 10.39 -6.29
C ASN A 195 -4.74 9.48 -6.27
N GLU A 196 -4.57 8.25 -5.76
CA GLU A 196 -5.64 7.29 -5.52
C GLU A 196 -6.26 7.45 -4.12
N GLY A 197 -5.98 8.56 -3.42
CA GLY A 197 -6.60 8.95 -2.14
C GLY A 197 -6.05 8.27 -0.90
N PHE A 198 -4.90 7.60 -0.98
CA PHE A 198 -4.17 7.18 0.21
C PHE A 198 -3.53 8.40 0.89
N ASP A 199 -3.24 8.29 2.18
CA ASP A 199 -2.62 9.37 2.97
C ASP A 199 -1.23 8.91 3.40
N MET A 200 -0.26 9.13 2.53
CA MET A 200 1.12 8.68 2.66
C MET A 200 2.09 9.87 2.55
N TYR A 201 3.22 9.77 3.24
CA TYR A 201 4.30 10.75 3.15
C TYR A 201 5.65 10.05 3.07
N THR A 202 6.60 10.69 2.39
CA THR A 202 7.97 10.18 2.29
C THR A 202 8.71 10.41 3.60
N TYR A 203 9.61 9.49 3.92
CA TYR A 203 10.55 9.65 5.02
C TYR A 203 11.90 9.04 4.59
N SER A 204 12.98 9.80 4.73
CA SER A 204 14.34 9.35 4.43
C SER A 204 15.24 9.60 5.64
N TYR A 205 16.18 8.70 5.90
CA TYR A 205 17.32 8.99 6.79
C TYR A 205 18.59 9.09 5.95
N LEU A 206 19.58 9.81 6.49
CA LEU A 206 20.97 9.72 6.08
C LEU A 206 21.63 8.76 7.05
N ASP A 207 22.27 7.71 6.53
CA ASP A 207 23.26 6.94 7.29
C ASP A 207 24.66 7.47 6.93
#